data_AF-B8IEN9-F1
#
_entry.id   AF-B8IEN9-F1
#
_cell.length_a   1.000
_cell.length_b   1.000
_cell.length_c   1.000
_cell.angle_alpha   90.00
_cell.angle_beta   90.00
_cell.angle_gamma   90.00
#
_symmetry.space_group_name_H-M   'P 1'
#
loop_
_entity.id
_entity.type
_entity.pdbx_description
1 polymer ?
#
loop_
_entity_poly.entity_id
_entity_poly.type
_entity_poly.pdbx_seq_one_letter_code
_entity_poly.pdbx_strand_id
1 'polypeptide(L)' 'MRRIVRIGILLAAISAAPGPAVAQAYRTSCPPPLKEAAGACVRECPAGYEDRGRFCAFRSLGR' A
#
# COMPACT_ATOMS: atom_id res chain seq x y z
N MET A 1 -13.00 -50.19 21.90
CA MET A 1 -12.46 -50.03 20.54
C MET A 1 -13.48 -49.29 19.68
N ARG A 2 -13.25 -47.99 19.40
CA ARG A 2 -13.74 -47.25 18.21
C ARG A 2 -13.22 -45.81 18.30
N ARG A 3 -12.01 -45.65 17.78
CA ARG A 3 -11.36 -44.38 17.50
C ARG A 3 -12.10 -43.73 16.35
N ILE A 4 -12.87 -42.66 16.56
CA ILE A 4 -13.20 -41.74 15.46
C ILE A 4 -13.17 -40.31 16.00
N VAL A 5 -12.00 -39.73 15.84
CA VAL A 5 -11.67 -38.32 16.01
C VAL A 5 -12.40 -37.53 14.93
N ARG A 6 -13.41 -36.73 15.31
CA ARG A 6 -14.03 -35.73 14.42
C ARG A 6 -13.51 -34.35 14.81
N ILE A 7 -12.23 -34.13 14.55
CA ILE A 7 -11.65 -32.79 14.57
C ILE A 7 -12.16 -32.11 13.29
N GLY A 8 -13.31 -31.45 13.40
CA GLY A 8 -13.78 -30.52 12.39
C GLY A 8 -12.92 -29.28 12.43
N ILE A 9 -11.87 -29.26 11.62
CA ILE A 9 -11.08 -28.05 11.35
C ILE A 9 -12.02 -27.09 10.63
N LEU A 10 -12.60 -26.15 11.38
CA LEU A 10 -13.25 -24.98 10.81
C LEU A 10 -12.15 -24.13 10.19
N LEU A 11 -12.00 -24.22 8.86
CA LEU A 11 -11.18 -23.31 8.08
C LEU A 11 -11.65 -21.88 8.33
N ALA A 12 -10.85 -21.10 9.06
CA ALA A 12 -11.01 -19.66 9.12
C ALA A 12 -10.80 -19.10 7.71
N ALA A 13 -11.87 -18.62 7.08
CA ALA A 13 -11.79 -17.86 5.84
C ALA A 13 -11.16 -16.49 6.16
N ILE A 14 -9.84 -16.40 6.03
CA ILE A 14 -9.11 -15.14 6.10
C ILE A 14 -9.41 -14.41 4.79
N SER A 15 -10.43 -13.55 4.79
CA SER A 15 -10.66 -12.62 3.69
C SER A 15 -9.52 -11.59 3.71
N ALA A 16 -8.50 -11.84 2.89
CA ALA A 16 -7.49 -10.84 2.56
C ALA A 16 -8.20 -9.69 1.82
N ALA A 17 -8.39 -8.57 2.52
CA ALA A 17 -8.73 -7.32 1.85
C ALA A 17 -7.60 -7.01 0.85
N PRO A 18 -7.90 -6.64 -0.41
CA PRO A 18 -6.91 -5.99 -1.24
C PRO A 18 -6.61 -4.62 -0.59
N GLY A 19 -5.57 -4.56 0.24
CA GLY A 19 -4.92 -3.28 0.54
C GLY A 19 -4.52 -2.63 -0.78
N PRO A 20 -4.58 -1.29 -0.89
CA PRO A 20 -4.29 -0.62 -2.15
C PRO A 20 -2.91 -1.07 -2.63
N ALA A 21 -2.91 -1.62 -3.85
CA ALA A 21 -1.74 -2.23 -4.46
C ALA A 21 -0.52 -1.33 -4.30
N VAL A 22 0.53 -1.88 -3.70
CA VAL A 22 1.89 -1.33 -3.71
C VAL A 22 2.37 -1.30 -5.16
N ALA A 23 2.05 -0.22 -5.86
CA ALA A 23 2.63 0.08 -7.17
C ALA A 23 4.09 0.49 -6.96
N GLN A 24 4.93 -0.52 -6.71
CA GLN A 24 6.39 -0.43 -6.78
C GLN A 24 6.79 -0.30 -8.25
N ALA A 25 6.40 0.81 -8.87
CA ALA A 25 6.94 1.20 -10.15
C ALA A 25 8.25 1.92 -9.85
N TYR A 26 9.34 1.16 -9.88
CA TYR A 26 10.66 1.70 -10.22
C TYR A 26 10.61 2.19 -11.69
N ARG A 27 9.74 3.15 -11.97
CA ARG A 27 9.78 3.96 -13.18
C ARG A 27 10.39 5.26 -12.73
N THR A 28 11.42 5.67 -13.44
CA THR A 28 12.15 6.94 -13.29
C THR A 28 11.27 8.19 -13.29
N SER A 29 9.95 8.05 -13.47
CA SER A 29 8.92 9.04 -13.12
C SER A 29 7.52 8.40 -13.17
N CYS A 30 6.59 8.86 -12.34
CA CYS A 30 5.19 8.44 -12.39
C CYS A 30 4.51 8.88 -13.71
N PRO A 31 3.63 8.06 -14.32
CA PRO A 31 2.93 8.45 -15.53
C PRO A 31 2.00 9.65 -15.24
N PRO A 32 1.87 10.63 -16.15
CA PRO A 32 0.86 11.68 -16.00
C PRO A 32 -0.55 11.08 -15.80
N PRO A 33 -1.41 11.60 -14.89
CA PRO A 33 -1.24 12.79 -14.04
C PRO A 33 -0.73 12.48 -12.60
N LEU A 34 -0.12 11.32 -12.37
CA LEU A 34 0.31 10.90 -11.04
C LEU A 34 1.63 11.57 -10.61
N LYS A 35 1.79 11.71 -9.30
CA LYS A 35 2.95 12.28 -8.59
C LYS A 35 3.69 11.20 -7.84
N GLU A 36 5.00 11.32 -7.74
CA GLU A 36 5.81 10.39 -6.95
C GLU A 36 5.84 10.81 -5.47
N ALA A 37 5.48 9.92 -4.56
CA ALA A 37 5.53 10.14 -3.12
C ALA A 37 6.04 8.87 -2.41
N ALA A 38 7.20 8.94 -1.75
CA ALA A 38 7.77 7.82 -0.99
C ALA A 38 7.91 6.51 -1.80
N GLY A 39 8.25 6.61 -3.09
CA GLY A 39 8.37 5.45 -4.00
C GLY A 39 7.04 4.90 -4.52
N ALA A 40 5.91 5.57 -4.26
CA ALA A 40 4.60 5.25 -4.80
C ALA A 40 4.08 6.36 -5.73
N CYS A 41 3.20 6.00 -6.66
CA CYS A 41 2.51 6.97 -7.51
C CYS A 41 1.12 7.32 -6.95
N VAL A 42 0.91 8.59 -6.62
CA VAL A 42 -0.31 9.11 -5.99
C VAL A 42 -0.96 10.20 -6.86
N ARG A 43 -2.28 10.38 -6.76
CA ARG A 43 -2.97 11.50 -7.45
C ARG A 43 -2.79 12.84 -6.72
N GLU A 44 -2.75 12.78 -5.41
CA GLU A 44 -2.61 13.93 -4.50
C GLU A 44 -1.57 13.61 -3.43
N CYS A 45 -0.84 14.62 -2.97
CA CYS A 45 0.21 14.41 -1.98
C CYS A 45 -0.39 14.08 -0.61
N PRO A 46 0.05 13.00 0.06
CA PRO A 46 -0.45 12.63 1.37
C PRO A 46 -0.03 13.64 2.45
N ALA A 47 -0.70 13.61 3.60
CA ALA A 47 -0.39 14.47 4.74
C ALA A 47 1.09 14.39 5.13
N GLY A 48 1.70 15.54 5.42
CA GLY A 48 3.13 15.63 5.70
C GLY A 48 4.02 15.70 4.45
N TYR A 49 3.47 15.59 3.25
CA TYR A 49 4.18 15.87 2.00
C TYR A 49 3.69 17.18 1.37
N GLU A 50 4.61 17.94 0.80
CA GLU A 50 4.35 19.15 0.02
C GLU A 50 4.38 18.82 -1.47
N ASP A 51 3.39 19.33 -2.21
CA ASP A 51 3.30 19.16 -3.65
C ASP A 51 4.33 20.04 -4.39
N ARG A 52 5.25 19.41 -5.10
CA ARG A 52 6.24 20.07 -5.97
C ARG A 52 5.96 19.81 -7.45
N GLY A 53 4.70 19.55 -7.79
CA GLY A 53 4.22 19.34 -9.14
C GLY A 53 4.28 17.87 -9.56
N ARG A 54 5.48 17.35 -9.86
CA ARG A 54 5.68 15.95 -10.34
C ARG A 54 6.00 14.96 -9.22
N PHE A 55 6.37 15.46 -8.05
CA PHE A 55 6.67 14.67 -6.87
C PHE A 55 6.16 15.38 -5.62
N CYS A 56 5.98 14.61 -4.56
CA CYS A 56 5.61 15.04 -3.24
C CYS A 56 6.87 14.99 -2.37
N ALA A 57 7.33 16.16 -1.90
CA ALA A 57 8.48 16.26 -1.02
C ALA A 57 8.03 16.09 0.44
N PHE A 58 8.70 15.24 1.23
CA PHE A 58 8.38 15.18 2.65
C PHE A 58 8.67 16.54 3.29
N ARG A 59 7.68 17.14 3.93
CA ARG A 59 7.84 18.36 4.70
C ARG A 59 8.56 17.97 5.99
N SER A 60 9.89 18.02 5.97
CA SER A 60 10.67 17.96 7.20
C SER A 60 10.20 19.10 8.10
N LEU A 61 9.45 18.77 9.15
CA LEU A 61 9.21 19.68 10.28
C LEU A 61 10.61 20.12 10.73
N GLY A 62 10.89 21.41 10.57
CA GLY A 62 12.25 21.97 10.63
C GLY A 62 13.12 21.35 11.71
N ARG A 63 14.34 20.97 11.31
CA ARG A 63 15.42 20.61 12.23
C ARG A 63 15.64 21.74 13.24
#